data_AF-R7BGN1-F1
#
_entry.id   AF-R7BGN1-F1
#
_cell.length_a   1.000
_cell.length_b   1.000
_cell.length_c   1.000
_cell.angle_alpha   90.00
_cell.angle_beta   90.00
_cell.angle_gamma   90.00
#
_symmetry.space_group_name_H-M   'P 1'
#
loop_
_entity.id
_entity.type
_entity.pdbx_description
1 polymer ?
#
loop_
_entity_poly.entity_id
_entity_poly.type
_entity_poly.pdbx_seq_one_letter_code
_entity_poly.pdbx_strand_id
1 'polypeptide(L)' 'MSEELKPCPFCGREAKIKAVIKSYGFTIWCACECGARTEGFCPDINKDDDTMENIEECKKRTIEAWNKRANDETD' A
#
# COMPACT_ATOMS: atom_id res chain seq x y z
N MET A 1 -2.32 -15.03 4.41
CA MET A 1 -0.85 -14.88 4.33
C MET A 1 -0.55 -13.43 4.04
N SER A 2 0.30 -12.77 4.81
CA SER A 2 0.69 -11.37 4.51
C SER A 2 1.70 -11.42 3.38
N GLU A 3 1.35 -10.88 2.20
CA GLU A 3 2.28 -10.80 1.08
C GLU A 3 3.45 -9.88 1.44
N GLU A 4 4.67 -10.28 1.07
CA GLU A 4 5.84 -9.42 1.18
C GLU A 4 5.84 -8.38 0.06
N LEU A 5 6.32 -7.17 0.37
CA LEU A 5 6.34 -6.07 -0.60
C LEU A 5 7.46 -6.30 -1.63
N LYS A 6 7.08 -6.48 -2.91
CA LYS A 6 8.04 -6.68 -4.00
C LYS A 6 8.86 -5.39 -4.24
N PRO A 7 10.12 -5.50 -4.73
CA PRO A 7 10.90 -4.35 -5.16
C PRO A 7 10.22 -3.54 -6.26
N CYS A 8 10.64 -2.29 -6.42
CA CYS A 8 10.10 -1.37 -7.42
C CYS A 8 10.21 -1.95 -8.84
N PRO A 9 9.10 -2.05 -9.59
CA PRO A 9 9.12 -2.62 -10.94
C PRO A 9 9.85 -1.74 -11.97
N PHE A 10 10.12 -0.48 -11.65
CA PHE A 10 10.74 0.48 -12.57
C PHE A 10 12.26 0.62 -12.39
N CYS A 11 12.74 0.65 -11.14
CA CYS A 11 14.16 0.87 -10.85
C CYS A 11 14.82 -0.26 -10.05
N GLY A 12 14.07 -1.32 -9.72
CA GLY A 12 14.58 -2.48 -8.97
C GLY A 12 14.92 -2.22 -7.49
N ARG A 13 14.89 -0.96 -7.03
CA ARG A 13 15.17 -0.59 -5.63
C ARG A 13 14.01 -0.96 -4.71
N GLU A 14 14.30 -0.92 -3.41
CA GLU A 14 13.31 -1.15 -2.35
C GLU A 14 12.10 -0.21 -2.49
N ALA A 15 10.92 -0.78 -2.32
CA ALA A 15 9.67 -0.06 -2.19
C ALA A 15 9.30 0.04 -0.71
N LYS A 16 8.65 1.14 -0.30
CA LYS A 16 8.27 1.35 1.11
C LYS A 16 6.80 1.74 1.20
N ILE A 17 6.13 1.17 2.19
CA ILE A 17 4.79 1.62 2.59
C ILE A 17 4.95 2.94 3.34
N LYS A 18 4.22 3.95 2.89
CA LYS A 18 4.14 5.27 3.51
C LYS A 18 2.72 5.47 4.02
N ALA A 19 2.60 6.15 5.15
CA ALA A 19 1.33 6.57 5.70
C ALA A 19 1.45 8.02 6.19
N VAL A 20 0.38 8.80 6.02
CA VAL A 20 0.33 10.18 6.53
C VAL A 20 -1.09 10.52 6.96
N ILE A 21 -1.20 11.34 8.00
CA ILE A 21 -2.46 12.01 8.38
C ILE A 21 -2.52 13.34 7.64
N LYS A 22 -3.59 13.55 6.87
CA LYS A 22 -3.94 14.84 6.26
C LYS A 22 -5.22 15.38 6.90
N SER A 23 -5.57 16.62 6.58
CA SER A 23 -6.83 17.24 7.03
C SER A 23 -8.09 16.46 6.66
N TYR A 24 -8.03 15.61 5.64
CA TYR A 24 -9.14 14.79 5.16
C TYR A 24 -9.04 13.31 5.55
N GLY A 25 -8.08 12.93 6.41
CA GLY A 25 -7.96 11.57 6.95
C GLY A 25 -6.57 10.95 6.84
N PHE A 26 -6.46 9.72 7.36
CA PHE A 26 -5.28 8.88 7.25
C PHE A 26 -5.20 8.25 5.86
N THR A 27 -4.04 8.27 5.22
CA THR A 27 -3.82 7.68 3.90
C THR A 27 -2.58 6.81 3.91
N ILE A 28 -2.66 5.61 3.35
CA ILE A 28 -1.57 4.63 3.18
C ILE A 28 -1.32 4.41 1.68
N TRP A 29 -0.06 4.34 1.25
CA TRP A 29 0.31 4.00 -0.12
C TRP A 29 1.71 3.39 -0.17
N CYS A 30 2.06 2.73 -1.28
CA CYS A 30 3.44 2.30 -1.52
C CYS A 30 4.15 3.33 -2.40
N ALA A 31 5.42 3.59 -2.12
CA ALA A 31 6.25 4.48 -2.93
C ALA A 31 7.71 3.99 -3.02
N CYS A 32 8.34 4.32 -4.14
CA CYS A 32 9.78 4.22 -4.34
C CYS A 32 10.40 5.61 -4.53
N GLU A 33 11.68 5.76 -4.21
CA GLU A 33 12.41 7.01 -4.40
C GLU A 33 12.52 7.44 -5.87
N CYS A 34 12.34 6.53 -6.83
CA CYS A 34 12.32 6.87 -8.24
C CYS A 34 11.02 7.61 -8.67
N GLY A 35 10.10 7.86 -7.74
CA GLY A 35 8.84 8.56 -7.99
C GLY A 35 7.64 7.64 -8.27
N ALA A 36 7.86 6.34 -8.44
CA ALA A 36 6.77 5.37 -8.58
C ALA A 36 5.97 5.26 -7.28
N ARG A 37 4.64 5.23 -7.36
CA ARG A 37 3.74 5.08 -6.21
C ARG A 37 2.42 4.41 -6.62
N THR A 38 1.76 3.74 -5.68
CA THR A 38 0.35 3.34 -5.84
C THR A 38 -0.59 4.53 -5.63
N GLU A 39 -1.87 4.29 -5.88
CA GLU A 39 -2.95 5.08 -5.26
C GLU A 39 -2.88 5.01 -3.72
N GLY A 40 -3.58 5.95 -3.07
CA GLY A 40 -3.67 6.03 -1.62
C GLY A 40 -4.97 5.41 -1.11
N PHE A 41 -4.86 4.57 -0.09
CA PHE A 41 -5.98 3.94 0.60
C PHE A 41 -6.23 4.66 1.92
N CYS A 42 -7.48 5.05 2.16
CA CYS A 42 -7.88 5.77 3.37
C CYS A 42 -8.68 4.83 4.29
N PRO A 43 -8.07 4.23 5.33
CA PRO A 43 -8.82 3.46 6.31
C PRO A 43 -9.73 4.39 7.12
N ASP A 44 -10.89 3.86 7.51
CA ASP A 44 -11.76 4.52 8.47
C ASP A 44 -11.15 4.37 9.88
N ILE A 45 -10.76 5.50 10.45
CA ILE A 45 -10.18 5.60 11.80
C ILE A 45 -11.15 6.20 12.82
N ASN A 46 -12.42 6.42 12.43
CA ASN A 46 -13.42 7.03 13.32
C ASN A 46 -14.11 5.99 14.23
N LYS A 47 -13.78 4.70 14.07
CA LYS A 47 -14.28 3.60 14.89
C LYS A 47 -13.10 3.03 15.68
N ASP A 48 -13.02 3.39 16.96
CA ASP A 48 -11.87 3.03 17.81
C ASP A 48 -11.62 1.51 17.85
N ASP A 49 -12.69 0.69 17.87
CA ASP A 49 -12.58 -0.77 17.95
C ASP A 49 -11.98 -1.41 16.68
N ASP A 50 -12.29 -0.87 15.49
CA ASP A 50 -11.91 -1.46 14.20
C ASP A 50 -10.69 -0.78 13.55
N THR A 51 -10.15 0.27 14.19
CA THR A 51 -9.13 1.13 13.58
C THR A 51 -7.88 0.35 13.16
N MET A 52 -7.41 -0.58 14.01
CA MET A 52 -6.23 -1.39 13.69
C MET A 52 -6.49 -2.35 12.53
N GLU A 53 -7.66 -2.99 12.49
CA GLU A 53 -8.04 -3.91 11.41
C GLU A 53 -8.17 -3.17 10.07
N ASN A 54 -8.81 -2.00 10.07
CA ASN A 54 -8.95 -1.16 8.87
C ASN A 54 -7.59 -0.73 8.31
N ILE A 55 -6.65 -0.35 9.18
CA ILE A 55 -5.28 0.00 8.79
C ILE A 55 -4.57 -1.22 8.18
N GLU A 56 -4.69 -2.39 8.80
CA GLU A 56 -4.09 -3.63 8.29
C GLU A 56 -4.68 -4.05 6.94
N GLU A 57 -5.99 -3.94 6.76
CA GLU A 57 -6.65 -4.22 5.48
C GLU A 57 -6.14 -3.27 4.38
N CYS A 58 -6.10 -1.96 4.66
CA CYS A 58 -5.58 -0.98 3.72
C CYS A 58 -4.10 -1.23 3.39
N LYS A 59 -3.31 -1.68 4.37
CA LYS A 59 -1.91 -2.08 4.16
C LYS A 59 -1.81 -3.29 3.22
N LYS A 60 -2.63 -4.33 3.41
CA LYS A 60 -2.67 -5.51 2.53
C LYS A 60 -3.02 -5.12 1.09
N ARG A 61 -4.09 -4.34 0.92
CA ARG A 61 -4.52 -3.82 -0.39
C ARG A 61 -3.44 -2.98 -1.08
N THR A 62 -2.71 -2.20 -0.30
CA THR A 62 -1.56 -1.41 -0.80
C THR A 62 -0.46 -2.32 -1.33
N ILE A 63 -0.15 -3.41 -0.63
CA ILE A 63 0.86 -4.39 -1.04
C ILE A 63 0.40 -5.13 -2.29
N GLU A 64 -0.85 -5.62 -2.32
CA GLU A 64 -1.44 -6.30 -3.47
C GLU A 64 -1.42 -5.40 -4.72
N ALA A 65 -1.83 -4.15 -4.58
CA ALA A 65 -1.82 -3.17 -5.67
C ALA A 65 -0.41 -2.87 -6.18
N TRP A 66 0.59 -2.81 -5.30
CA TRP A 66 1.99 -2.62 -5.69
C TRP A 66 2.59 -3.86 -6.36
N ASN A 67 2.22 -5.04 -5.86
CA ASN A 67 2.73 -6.33 -6.31
C ASN A 67 2.08 -6.80 -7.61
N LYS A 68 0.90 -6.26 -7.97
CA LYS A 68 0.20 -6.55 -9.22
C LYS A 68 1.02 -6.07 -10.42
N ARG A 69 1.59 -7.01 -11.16
CA ARG A 69 2.30 -6.76 -12.42
C ARG A 69 1.46 -7.24 -13.59
N ALA A 70 1.61 -6.60 -14.75
CA ALA A 70 0.90 -6.97 -15.97
C ALA A 70 1.21 -8.39 -16.48
N ASN A 71 2.25 -9.06 -15.96
CA ASN A 71 2.69 -10.39 -16.40
C ASN A 71 2.42 -11.51 -15.37
N ASP A 72 1.70 -11.26 -14.27
CA ASP A 72 1.36 -12.31 -13.29
C ASP A 72 0.08 -13.11 -13.68
N GLU A 73 -0.49 -12.91 -14.89
CA GLU A 73 -1.65 -13.66 -15.44
C GLU A 73 -1.28 -14.64 -16.59
N THR A 74 -0.25 -15.46 -16.41
CA THR A 74 0.00 -16.60 -17.33
C THR A 74 0.51 -17.83 -16.59
N ASP A 75 -0.41 -18.75 -16.27
CA ASP A 75 -0.39 -20.15 -16.71
C ASP A 75 -1.83 -20.70 -16.73
#